data_AF-A0A9Q0SWW3-F1
#
_entry.id   AF-A0A9Q0SWW3-F1
#
_cell.length_a   1.000
_cell.length_b   1.000
_cell.length_c   1.000
_cell.angle_alpha   90.00
_cell.angle_beta   90.00
_cell.angle_gamma   90.00
#
_symmetry.space_group_name_H-M   'P 1'
#
loop_
_entity.id
_entity.type
_entity.pdbx_description
1 polymer ?
#
loop_
_entity_poly.entity_id
_entity_poly.type
_entity_poly.pdbx_seq_one_letter_code
_entity_poly.pdbx_strand_id
1 'polypeptide(L)'
;MSNTTTGAEQPYEVDGCRGVLRVYSDGSIWRSSDPSFKVPVHDDGSVVWKDAFFDSTHDLHLRLYKPASPSTTKLPIFYYIHGGGFCIGSRTWPNCQNYCFKLALDLQAVIISPDYRLAPENRLPAAIEDGYMAVKWLQAQAMSEEPDTWLTDVADFSKVFISGDSAGGNIAHNLAVRLGAGSPELAPVLVRGYVLLAPYFGGHSEE
;
A
#
# COMPACT_ATOMS: atom_id res chain seq x y z
N MET A 1 -53.71 -14.20 -20.08
CA MET A 1 -52.62 -13.23 -19.86
C MET A 1 -51.48 -13.98 -19.17
N SER A 2 -50.49 -14.44 -19.94
CA SER A 2 -49.31 -15.11 -19.39
C SER A 2 -48.34 -14.05 -18.89
N ASN A 3 -48.20 -13.97 -17.57
CA ASN A 3 -47.14 -13.18 -16.93
C ASN A 3 -45.81 -13.91 -17.15
N THR A 4 -45.10 -13.56 -18.22
CA THR A 4 -43.67 -13.88 -18.36
C THR A 4 -42.91 -12.91 -17.47
N THR A 5 -42.75 -13.29 -16.20
CA THR A 5 -41.71 -12.73 -15.35
C THR A 5 -40.39 -13.15 -15.99
N THR A 6 -39.72 -12.22 -16.67
CA THR A 6 -38.32 -12.39 -17.07
C THR A 6 -37.53 -12.53 -15.78
N GLY A 7 -37.27 -13.77 -15.34
CA GLY A 7 -36.37 -14.02 -14.23
C GLY A 7 -35.01 -13.47 -14.64
N ALA A 8 -34.54 -12.43 -13.96
CA ALA A 8 -33.18 -11.94 -14.15
C ALA A 8 -32.23 -13.12 -13.89
N GLU A 9 -31.39 -13.43 -14.87
CA GLU A 9 -30.40 -14.49 -14.76
C GLU A 9 -29.48 -14.17 -13.57
N GLN A 10 -29.22 -15.16 -12.71
CA GLN A 10 -28.34 -14.92 -11.55
C GLN A 10 -26.92 -14.60 -12.04
N PRO A 11 -26.23 -13.63 -11.43
CA PRO A 11 -24.86 -13.32 -11.81
C PRO A 11 -23.94 -14.54 -11.67
N TYR A 12 -23.12 -14.79 -12.67
CA TYR A 12 -22.11 -15.85 -12.67
C TYR A 12 -20.70 -15.26 -12.70
N GLU A 13 -19.72 -16.00 -12.19
CA GLU A 13 -18.32 -15.55 -12.17
C GLU A 13 -17.77 -15.50 -13.61
N VAL A 14 -17.24 -14.35 -14.01
CA VAL A 14 -16.63 -14.11 -15.33
C VAL A 14 -15.11 -14.02 -15.27
N ASP A 15 -14.56 -13.68 -14.10
CA ASP A 15 -13.13 -13.62 -13.85
C ASP A 15 -12.85 -13.78 -12.34
N GLY A 16 -11.62 -14.13 -11.99
CA GLY A 16 -11.20 -14.31 -10.62
C GLY A 16 -9.69 -14.30 -10.46
N CYS A 17 -9.23 -13.95 -9.27
CA CYS A 17 -7.80 -13.97 -8.94
C CYS A 17 -7.56 -14.73 -7.65
N ARG A 18 -6.85 -15.86 -7.77
CA ARG A 18 -6.33 -16.66 -6.65
C ARG A 18 -7.37 -17.05 -5.58
N GLY A 19 -8.65 -17.11 -5.94
CA GLY A 19 -9.75 -17.43 -5.02
C GLY A 19 -10.05 -16.33 -3.98
N VAL A 20 -9.42 -15.17 -4.07
CA VAL A 20 -9.61 -14.01 -3.17
C VAL A 20 -10.28 -12.83 -3.84
N LEU A 21 -10.45 -12.89 -5.16
CA LEU A 21 -11.22 -11.95 -5.96
C LEU A 21 -12.10 -12.76 -6.91
N ARG A 22 -13.36 -12.35 -7.02
CA ARG A 22 -14.32 -12.83 -8.01
C ARG A 22 -15.01 -11.63 -8.64
N VAL A 23 -15.10 -11.63 -9.97
CA VAL A 23 -15.82 -10.64 -10.77
C VAL A 23 -17.01 -11.34 -11.38
N TYR A 24 -18.20 -10.79 -11.21
CA TYR A 24 -19.45 -11.37 -11.71
C TYR A 24 -19.92 -10.69 -12.99
N SER A 25 -20.77 -11.40 -13.74
CA SER A 25 -21.30 -10.99 -15.05
C SER A 25 -22.11 -9.69 -15.03
N ASP A 26 -22.62 -9.30 -13.86
CA ASP A 26 -23.33 -8.03 -13.63
C ASP A 26 -22.40 -6.87 -13.23
N GLY A 27 -21.08 -7.11 -13.17
CA GLY A 27 -20.07 -6.15 -12.75
C GLY A 27 -19.86 -6.08 -11.23
N SER A 28 -20.64 -6.83 -10.43
CA SER A 28 -20.38 -6.92 -8.99
C SER A 28 -19.09 -7.67 -8.71
N ILE A 29 -18.45 -7.33 -7.60
CA ILE A 29 -17.14 -7.86 -7.21
C ILE A 29 -17.21 -8.35 -5.78
N TRP A 30 -16.64 -9.52 -5.55
CA TRP A 30 -16.41 -10.06 -4.21
C TRP A 30 -14.91 -10.15 -3.96
N ARG A 31 -14.47 -9.68 -2.79
CA ARG A 31 -13.11 -9.89 -2.29
C ARG A 31 -13.09 -10.50 -0.91
N SER A 32 -12.11 -11.38 -0.70
CA SER A 32 -11.77 -11.86 0.63
C SER A 32 -10.98 -10.80 1.41
N SER A 33 -11.25 -10.71 2.71
CA SER A 33 -10.41 -9.99 3.67
C SER A 33 -9.05 -10.65 3.88
N ASP A 34 -8.95 -11.95 3.60
CA ASP A 34 -7.78 -12.77 3.88
C ASP A 34 -7.02 -13.16 2.60
N PRO A 35 -5.70 -13.39 2.68
CA PRO A 35 -4.94 -13.91 1.56
C PRO A 35 -5.37 -15.34 1.19
N SER A 36 -5.10 -15.71 -0.06
CA SER A 36 -5.38 -17.06 -0.61
C SER A 36 -4.57 -18.19 0.04
N PHE A 37 -3.57 -17.82 0.84
CA PHE A 37 -2.65 -18.71 1.52
C PHE A 37 -2.70 -18.41 3.02
N LYS A 38 -2.61 -19.45 3.85
CA LYS A 38 -2.59 -19.28 5.30
C LYS A 38 -1.18 -18.94 5.77
N VAL A 39 -1.01 -17.74 6.32
CA VAL A 39 0.22 -17.30 6.98
C VAL A 39 -0.17 -16.73 8.34
N PRO A 40 0.36 -17.25 9.46
CA PRO A 40 0.15 -16.64 10.77
C PRO A 40 0.91 -15.31 10.86
N VAL A 41 0.38 -14.37 11.65
CA VAL A 41 1.13 -13.17 12.02
C VAL A 41 2.15 -13.53 13.10
N HIS A 42 3.39 -13.14 12.92
CA HIS A 42 4.50 -13.35 13.86
C HIS A 42 4.77 -12.07 14.65
N ASP A 43 3.81 -11.65 15.48
CA ASP A 43 3.95 -10.49 16.36
C ASP A 43 4.44 -10.95 17.75
N ASP A 44 5.71 -10.69 18.04
CA ASP A 44 6.32 -10.95 19.35
C ASP A 44 6.50 -9.67 20.18
N GLY A 45 5.93 -8.55 19.74
CA GLY A 45 6.04 -7.24 20.37
C GLY A 45 7.38 -6.51 20.15
N SER A 46 8.32 -7.09 19.39
CA SER A 46 9.59 -6.43 19.06
C SER A 46 9.41 -5.24 18.10
N VAL A 47 8.28 -5.17 17.41
CA VAL A 47 7.85 -4.05 16.56
C VAL A 47 6.50 -3.56 17.05
N VAL A 48 6.42 -2.28 17.40
CA VAL A 48 5.14 -1.64 17.71
C VAL A 48 4.55 -1.06 16.45
N TRP A 49 3.23 -1.13 16.32
CA TRP A 49 2.54 -0.67 15.13
C TRP A 49 1.18 -0.05 15.48
N LYS A 50 0.69 0.80 14.58
CA LYS A 50 -0.67 1.33 14.64
C LYS A 50 -1.16 1.67 13.25
N ASP A 51 -2.48 1.69 13.08
CA ASP A 51 -3.11 2.23 11.88
C ASP A 51 -3.32 3.74 12.03
N ALA A 52 -3.21 4.45 10.90
CA ALA A 52 -3.56 5.84 10.78
C ALA A 52 -4.38 6.06 9.50
N PHE A 53 -5.27 7.04 9.57
CA PHE A 53 -6.09 7.44 8.45
C PHE A 53 -5.38 8.50 7.62
N PHE A 54 -5.44 8.41 6.29
CA PHE A 54 -4.81 9.40 5.43
C PHE A 54 -5.69 9.99 4.33
N ASP A 55 -6.83 9.37 4.01
CA ASP A 55 -7.77 9.92 3.03
C ASP A 55 -9.24 9.62 3.38
N SER A 56 -9.99 10.68 3.68
CA SER A 56 -11.43 10.61 3.98
C SER A 56 -12.32 10.31 2.79
N THR A 57 -11.90 10.69 1.59
CA THR A 57 -12.75 10.57 0.41
C THR A 57 -12.88 9.10 -0.02
N HIS A 58 -11.82 8.32 0.16
CA HIS A 58 -11.77 6.92 -0.27
C HIS A 58 -11.64 5.93 0.89
N ASP A 59 -11.77 6.39 2.13
CA ASP A 59 -11.58 5.59 3.36
C ASP A 59 -10.25 4.81 3.35
N LEU A 60 -9.15 5.51 3.04
CA LEU A 60 -7.83 4.89 2.98
C LEU A 60 -7.03 5.09 4.25
N HIS A 61 -6.41 3.99 4.66
CA HIS A 61 -5.62 3.88 5.86
C HIS A 61 -4.22 3.42 5.52
N LEU A 62 -3.28 3.71 6.40
CA LEU A 62 -1.92 3.20 6.35
C LEU A 62 -1.57 2.61 7.70
N ARG A 63 -0.59 1.70 7.71
CA ARG A 63 -0.05 1.14 8.94
C ARG A 63 1.38 1.63 9.12
N LEU A 64 1.63 2.12 10.32
CA LEU A 64 2.95 2.56 10.76
C LEU A 64 3.56 1.47 11.64
N TYR A 65 4.85 1.22 11.45
CA TYR A 65 5.63 0.26 12.24
C TYR A 65 6.93 0.92 12.68
N LYS A 66 7.41 0.61 13.89
CA LYS A 66 8.76 0.95 14.34
C LYS A 66 9.27 -0.08 15.34
N PRO A 67 10.60 -0.32 15.43
CA PRO A 67 11.17 -1.14 16.48
C PRO A 67 10.72 -0.65 17.87
N ALA A 68 10.34 -1.58 18.74
CA ALA A 68 10.00 -1.26 20.13
C ALA A 68 11.22 -0.72 20.91
N SER A 69 12.42 -1.12 20.52
CA SER A 69 13.70 -0.66 21.06
C SER A 69 14.59 -0.17 19.91
N PRO A 70 14.43 1.09 19.46
CA PRO A 70 15.20 1.63 18.35
C PRO A 70 16.66 1.85 18.75
N SER A 71 17.59 1.51 17.84
CA SER A 71 19.03 1.68 18.05
C SER A 71 19.51 3.14 18.07
N THR A 72 18.74 4.06 17.49
CA THR A 72 19.01 5.50 17.46
C THR A 72 17.76 6.32 17.77
N THR A 73 17.92 7.61 18.03
CA THR A 73 16.81 8.54 18.31
C THR A 73 15.98 8.89 17.08
N LYS A 74 16.60 8.88 15.89
CA LYS A 74 15.94 9.14 14.60
C LYS A 74 16.26 8.02 13.61
N LEU A 75 15.21 7.41 13.05
CA LEU A 75 15.27 6.28 12.14
C LEU A 75 14.90 6.72 10.70
N PRO A 76 15.52 6.14 9.66
CA PRO A 76 15.06 6.32 8.30
C PRO A 76 13.61 5.83 8.15
N ILE A 77 12.91 6.40 7.16
CA ILE A 77 11.55 6.00 6.81
C ILE A 77 11.62 5.10 5.58
N PHE A 78 10.98 3.94 5.66
CA PHE A 78 10.82 3.03 4.55
C PHE A 78 9.33 2.90 4.21
N TYR A 79 8.92 3.55 3.13
CA TYR A 79 7.56 3.54 2.63
C TYR A 79 7.37 2.33 1.71
N TYR A 80 6.61 1.33 2.15
CA TYR A 80 6.45 0.04 1.47
C TYR A 80 5.03 -0.13 0.92
N ILE A 81 4.91 -0.33 -0.38
CA ILE A 81 3.66 -0.54 -1.10
C ILE A 81 3.51 -2.02 -1.42
N HIS A 82 2.41 -2.65 -0.97
CA HIS A 82 2.19 -4.07 -1.19
C HIS A 82 1.91 -4.41 -2.65
N GLY A 83 2.20 -5.65 -3.05
CA GLY A 83 1.83 -6.23 -4.34
C GLY A 83 0.39 -6.76 -4.39
N GLY A 84 0.08 -7.51 -5.44
CA GLY A 84 -1.25 -8.09 -5.66
C GLY A 84 -1.89 -7.75 -7.01
N GLY A 85 -1.08 -7.44 -8.03
CA GLY A 85 -1.55 -7.17 -9.39
C GLY A 85 -2.53 -6.00 -9.49
N PHE A 86 -2.46 -5.04 -8.56
CA PHE A 86 -3.41 -3.93 -8.37
C PHE A 86 -4.83 -4.33 -7.96
N CYS A 87 -5.13 -5.63 -7.86
CA CYS A 87 -6.49 -6.12 -7.70
C CYS A 87 -6.76 -6.77 -6.33
N ILE A 88 -5.71 -7.16 -5.61
CA ILE A 88 -5.80 -7.82 -4.30
C ILE A 88 -4.69 -7.31 -3.38
N GLY A 89 -4.73 -7.71 -2.11
CA GLY A 89 -3.79 -7.29 -1.09
C GLY A 89 -4.37 -6.24 -0.15
N SER A 90 -3.73 -6.06 1.00
CA SER A 90 -3.99 -4.97 1.94
C SER A 90 -2.78 -4.82 2.86
N ARG A 91 -2.64 -3.63 3.46
CA ARG A 91 -1.74 -3.37 4.59
C ARG A 91 -1.95 -4.34 5.77
N THR A 92 -3.16 -4.88 5.93
CA THR A 92 -3.54 -5.75 7.06
C THR A 92 -3.28 -7.23 6.80
N TRP A 93 -2.92 -7.62 5.58
CA TRP A 93 -2.68 -9.02 5.26
C TRP A 93 -1.46 -9.57 6.02
N PRO A 94 -1.52 -10.79 6.58
CA PRO A 94 -0.43 -11.35 7.40
C PRO A 94 0.95 -11.36 6.73
N ASN A 95 1.02 -11.61 5.41
CA ASN A 95 2.29 -11.56 4.68
C ASN A 95 2.87 -10.14 4.60
N CYS A 96 2.01 -9.13 4.38
CA CYS A 96 2.44 -7.72 4.36
C CYS A 96 2.91 -7.30 5.75
N GLN A 97 2.16 -7.68 6.78
CA GLN A 97 2.48 -7.35 8.17
C GLN A 97 3.80 -7.99 8.62
N ASN A 98 3.99 -9.30 8.40
CA ASN A 98 5.23 -10.00 8.73
C ASN A 98 6.43 -9.42 7.97
N TYR A 99 6.23 -9.01 6.71
CA TYR A 99 7.27 -8.35 5.93
C TYR A 99 7.65 -6.98 6.52
N CYS A 100 6.67 -6.18 6.92
CA CYS A 100 6.90 -4.89 7.58
C CYS A 100 7.60 -5.05 8.94
N PHE A 101 7.26 -6.09 9.72
CA PHE A 101 7.99 -6.40 10.96
C PHE A 101 9.47 -6.69 10.68
N LYS A 102 9.73 -7.56 9.70
CA LYS A 102 11.10 -7.88 9.30
C LYS A 102 11.87 -6.65 8.84
N LEU A 103 11.27 -5.81 7.99
CA LEU A 103 11.89 -4.57 7.53
C LEU A 103 12.18 -3.61 8.67
N ALA A 104 11.25 -3.41 9.61
CA ALA A 104 11.43 -2.50 10.74
C ALA A 104 12.66 -2.89 11.58
N LEU A 105 12.79 -4.19 11.90
CA LEU A 105 13.89 -4.71 12.71
C LEU A 105 15.22 -4.71 11.95
N ASP A 106 15.24 -5.28 10.75
CA ASP A 106 16.48 -5.49 9.97
C ASP A 106 17.08 -4.16 9.52
N LEU A 107 16.24 -3.18 9.15
CA LEU A 107 16.69 -1.86 8.68
C LEU A 107 16.81 -0.84 9.81
N GLN A 108 16.31 -1.14 11.01
CA GLN A 108 16.13 -0.16 12.08
C GLN A 108 15.42 1.09 11.55
N ALA A 109 14.22 0.89 11.00
CA ALA A 109 13.49 1.91 10.25
C ALA A 109 12.04 2.03 10.73
N VAL A 110 11.46 3.22 10.53
CA VAL A 110 10.00 3.37 10.54
C VAL A 110 9.47 2.85 9.22
N ILE A 111 8.53 1.91 9.25
CA ILE A 111 7.87 1.41 8.03
C ILE A 111 6.49 2.05 7.92
N ILE A 112 6.15 2.49 6.71
CA ILE A 112 4.83 3.04 6.40
C ILE A 112 4.26 2.20 5.25
N SER A 113 3.15 1.50 5.52
CA SER A 113 2.49 0.64 4.54
C SER A 113 1.06 1.14 4.28
N PRO A 114 0.81 1.86 3.18
CA PRO A 114 -0.53 2.31 2.82
C PRO A 114 -1.38 1.17 2.24
N ASP A 115 -2.70 1.30 2.36
CA ASP A 115 -3.61 0.74 1.37
C ASP A 115 -3.70 1.66 0.14
N TYR A 116 -4.15 1.10 -0.97
CA TYR A 116 -4.52 1.82 -2.17
C TYR A 116 -5.79 1.21 -2.76
N ARG A 117 -6.58 1.98 -3.50
CA ARG A 117 -7.79 1.48 -4.15
C ARG A 117 -7.45 0.39 -5.16
N LEU A 118 -8.23 -0.68 -5.13
CA LEU A 118 -8.00 -1.87 -5.95
C LEU A 118 -8.84 -1.83 -7.24
N ALA A 119 -8.27 -2.39 -8.31
CA ALA A 119 -8.97 -2.72 -9.53
C ALA A 119 -9.74 -4.05 -9.36
N PRO A 120 -10.88 -4.25 -10.03
CA PRO A 120 -11.36 -3.46 -11.17
C PRO A 120 -12.30 -2.27 -10.84
N GLU A 121 -12.75 -2.09 -9.59
CA GLU A 121 -13.58 -0.95 -9.18
C GLU A 121 -12.88 0.38 -9.43
N ASN A 122 -11.57 0.42 -9.13
CA ASN A 122 -10.73 1.59 -9.27
C ASN A 122 -9.54 1.23 -10.15
N ARG A 123 -9.73 1.35 -11.47
CA ARG A 123 -8.66 1.10 -12.44
C ARG A 123 -7.52 2.10 -12.28
N LEU A 124 -6.34 1.74 -12.78
CA LEU A 124 -5.21 2.68 -12.89
C LEU A 124 -5.67 3.96 -13.63
N PRO A 125 -5.24 5.16 -13.17
CA PRO A 125 -4.14 5.42 -12.25
C PRO A 125 -4.50 5.50 -10.75
N ALA A 126 -5.70 5.11 -10.31
CA ALA A 126 -6.16 5.31 -8.92
C ALA A 126 -5.15 4.86 -7.86
N ALA A 127 -4.60 3.65 -7.97
CA ALA A 127 -3.60 3.14 -7.02
C ALA A 127 -2.29 3.96 -7.00
N ILE A 128 -1.91 4.57 -8.12
CA ILE A 128 -0.72 5.43 -8.23
C ILE A 128 -0.98 6.76 -7.54
N GLU A 129 -2.18 7.32 -7.72
CA GLU A 129 -2.62 8.54 -7.05
C GLU A 129 -2.68 8.34 -5.53
N ASP A 130 -3.23 7.22 -5.07
CA ASP A 130 -3.34 6.91 -3.64
C ASP A 130 -1.97 6.73 -2.99
N GLY A 131 -1.05 6.03 -3.67
CA GLY A 131 0.33 5.93 -3.22
C GLY A 131 1.00 7.30 -3.10
N TYR A 132 0.80 8.19 -4.09
CA TYR A 132 1.30 9.56 -4.00
C TYR A 132 0.66 10.34 -2.84
N MET A 133 -0.66 10.22 -2.64
CA MET A 133 -1.39 10.91 -1.57
C MET A 133 -0.92 10.45 -0.18
N ALA A 134 -0.60 9.18 0.02
CA ALA A 134 -0.02 8.71 1.27
C ALA A 134 1.40 9.27 1.52
N VAL A 135 2.20 9.52 0.46
CA VAL A 135 3.48 10.24 0.61
C VAL A 135 3.25 11.73 0.94
N LYS A 136 2.21 12.36 0.38
CA LYS A 136 1.80 13.73 0.75
C LYS A 136 1.29 13.82 2.18
N TRP A 137 0.59 12.80 2.67
CA TRP A 137 0.23 12.71 4.09
C TRP A 137 1.48 12.69 4.97
N LEU A 138 2.52 11.94 4.59
CA LEU A 138 3.79 11.93 5.32
C LEU A 138 4.44 13.32 5.34
N GLN A 139 4.41 14.04 4.22
CA GLN A 139 4.87 15.43 4.16
C GLN A 139 4.07 16.33 5.11
N ALA A 140 2.74 16.19 5.14
CA ALA A 140 1.90 16.95 6.05
C ALA A 140 2.26 16.69 7.53
N GLN A 141 2.55 15.43 7.90
CA GLN A 141 3.04 15.11 9.25
C GLN A 141 4.37 15.81 9.57
N ALA A 142 5.26 15.97 8.59
CA ALA A 142 6.55 16.64 8.79
C ALA A 142 6.43 18.17 8.94
N MET A 143 5.32 18.75 8.49
CA MET A 143 5.08 20.20 8.47
C MET A 143 4.05 20.66 9.51
N SER A 144 3.27 19.74 10.08
CA SER A 144 2.18 20.05 11.00
C SER A 144 2.70 20.66 12.31
N GLU A 145 1.96 21.62 12.85
CA GLU A 145 2.14 22.14 14.21
C GLU A 145 1.64 21.13 15.26
N GLU A 146 0.68 20.28 14.88
CA GLU A 146 0.14 19.18 15.69
C GLU A 146 0.35 17.85 14.95
N PRO A 147 1.60 17.36 14.84
CA PRO A 147 1.88 16.13 14.14
C PRO A 147 1.58 14.90 15.00
N ASP A 148 1.46 13.73 14.37
CA ASP A 148 1.43 12.46 15.06
C ASP A 148 2.80 12.14 15.68
N THR A 149 2.97 12.45 16.98
CA THR A 149 4.23 12.26 17.71
C THR A 149 4.69 10.81 17.78
N TRP A 150 3.77 9.85 17.62
CA TRP A 150 4.15 8.44 17.50
C TRP A 150 5.10 8.21 16.32
N LEU A 151 4.92 8.96 15.24
CA LEU A 151 5.77 8.97 14.05
C LEU A 151 6.90 10.00 14.18
N THR A 152 6.56 11.27 14.43
CA THR A 152 7.49 12.38 14.23
C THR A 152 8.62 12.44 15.26
N ASP A 153 8.42 11.88 16.46
CA ASP A 153 9.47 11.82 17.49
C ASP A 153 10.64 10.93 17.07
N VAL A 154 10.38 9.90 16.28
CA VAL A 154 11.38 8.88 15.91
C VAL A 154 11.78 8.90 14.43
N ALA A 155 11.01 9.54 13.56
CA ALA A 155 11.27 9.51 12.12
C ALA A 155 12.26 10.59 11.65
N ASP A 156 13.20 10.20 10.79
CA ASP A 156 14.10 11.08 10.05
C ASP A 156 13.55 11.35 8.65
N PHE A 157 12.79 12.44 8.50
CA PHE A 157 12.20 12.85 7.23
C PHE A 157 13.23 13.18 6.14
N SER A 158 14.52 13.36 6.48
CA SER A 158 15.58 13.57 5.50
C SER A 158 16.09 12.26 4.86
N LYS A 159 15.61 11.11 5.34
CA LYS A 159 16.03 9.75 4.93
C LYS A 159 14.83 8.87 4.61
N VAL A 160 14.10 9.21 3.55
CA VAL A 160 12.95 8.43 3.09
C VAL A 160 13.33 7.55 1.91
N PHE A 161 12.93 6.29 1.94
CA PHE A 161 13.07 5.33 0.84
C PHE A 161 11.68 4.83 0.46
N ILE A 162 11.37 4.82 -0.85
CA ILE A 162 10.08 4.33 -1.37
C ILE A 162 10.31 2.95 -1.97
N SER A 163 9.47 1.99 -1.63
CA SER A 163 9.62 0.59 -2.02
C SER A 163 8.27 -0.02 -2.34
N GLY A 164 8.29 -1.10 -3.10
CA GLY A 164 7.12 -1.98 -3.21
C GLY A 164 7.45 -3.26 -3.95
N ASP A 165 6.60 -4.26 -3.77
CA ASP A 165 6.72 -5.54 -4.48
C ASP A 165 5.68 -5.68 -5.59
N SER A 166 6.05 -6.30 -6.72
CA SER A 166 5.11 -6.56 -7.82
C SER A 166 4.37 -5.29 -8.26
N ALA A 167 3.04 -5.26 -8.15
CA ALA A 167 2.22 -4.07 -8.43
C ALA A 167 2.63 -2.85 -7.59
N GLY A 168 2.97 -3.04 -6.30
CA GLY A 168 3.50 -1.97 -5.46
C GLY A 168 4.86 -1.45 -5.94
N GLY A 169 5.68 -2.31 -6.55
CA GLY A 169 6.91 -1.91 -7.21
C GLY A 169 6.66 -1.05 -8.46
N ASN A 170 5.58 -1.33 -9.20
CA ASN A 170 5.15 -0.48 -10.31
C ASN A 170 4.65 0.89 -9.81
N ILE A 171 3.88 0.92 -8.72
CA ILE A 171 3.45 2.19 -8.09
C ILE A 171 4.67 2.99 -7.65
N ALA A 172 5.60 2.38 -6.93
CA ALA A 172 6.84 3.01 -6.48
C ALA A 172 7.66 3.58 -7.66
N HIS A 173 7.74 2.86 -8.77
CA HIS A 173 8.35 3.36 -10.01
C HIS A 173 7.65 4.62 -10.55
N ASN A 174 6.32 4.60 -10.65
CA ASN A 174 5.56 5.76 -11.13
C ASN A 174 5.72 6.98 -10.20
N LEU A 175 5.84 6.76 -8.89
CA LEU A 175 6.17 7.83 -7.95
C LEU A 175 7.58 8.40 -8.19
N ALA A 176 8.55 7.55 -8.51
CA ALA A 176 9.90 8.00 -8.88
C ALA A 176 9.89 8.89 -10.11
N VAL A 177 9.16 8.50 -11.15
CA VAL A 177 9.01 9.29 -12.38
C VAL A 177 8.30 10.62 -12.09
N ARG A 178 7.20 10.58 -11.32
CA ARG A 178 6.42 11.77 -10.96
C ARG A 178 7.23 12.78 -10.15
N LEU A 179 7.93 12.32 -9.12
CA LEU A 179 8.69 13.18 -8.23
C LEU A 179 9.95 13.69 -8.92
N GLY A 180 10.63 12.85 -9.69
CA GLY A 180 11.88 13.21 -10.36
C GLY A 180 13.05 13.35 -9.39
N ALA A 181 14.27 13.22 -9.93
CA ALA A 181 15.48 13.32 -9.13
C ALA A 181 15.68 14.74 -8.58
N GLY A 182 15.89 14.85 -7.27
CA GLY A 182 16.19 16.14 -6.61
C GLY A 182 15.01 17.10 -6.47
N SER A 183 13.77 16.65 -6.70
CA SER A 183 12.61 17.52 -6.57
C SER A 183 12.41 18.02 -5.14
N PRO A 184 12.15 19.33 -4.95
CA PRO A 184 11.85 19.91 -3.65
C PRO A 184 10.38 19.76 -3.25
N GLU A 185 9.54 19.16 -4.10
CA GLU A 185 8.07 19.12 -3.94
C GLU A 185 7.62 18.54 -2.60
N LEU A 186 8.37 17.56 -2.08
CA LEU A 186 8.07 16.87 -0.83
C LEU A 186 8.78 17.48 0.39
N ALA A 187 9.55 18.57 0.24
CA ALA A 187 10.26 19.18 1.37
C ALA A 187 9.30 19.46 2.54
N PRO A 188 9.70 19.16 3.81
CA PRO A 188 11.04 18.74 4.25
C PRO A 188 11.34 17.23 4.08
N VAL A 189 10.43 16.45 3.50
CA VAL A 189 10.65 15.03 3.21
C VAL A 189 11.60 14.86 2.03
N LEU A 190 12.72 14.18 2.26
CA LEU A 190 13.72 13.91 1.24
C LEU A 190 13.75 12.43 0.88
N VAL A 191 13.29 12.11 -0.33
CA VAL A 191 13.37 10.75 -0.89
C VAL A 191 14.81 10.50 -1.37
N ARG A 192 15.49 9.55 -0.72
CA ARG A 192 16.89 9.20 -0.96
C ARG A 192 17.08 8.03 -1.92
N GLY A 193 16.03 7.26 -2.17
CA GLY A 193 16.09 6.15 -3.11
C GLY A 193 14.79 5.39 -3.25
N TYR A 194 14.76 4.54 -4.28
CA TYR A 194 13.66 3.64 -4.58
C TYR A 194 14.15 2.19 -4.57
N VAL A 195 13.40 1.28 -3.95
CA VAL A 195 13.70 -0.16 -3.90
C VAL A 195 12.56 -0.92 -4.55
N LEU A 196 12.78 -1.42 -5.77
CA LEU A 196 11.73 -2.06 -6.56
C LEU A 196 11.89 -3.59 -6.52
N LEU A 197 10.97 -4.28 -5.84
CA LEU A 197 11.05 -5.72 -5.62
C LEU A 197 10.19 -6.45 -6.66
N ALA A 198 10.84 -7.06 -7.66
CA ALA A 198 10.14 -7.72 -8.78
C ALA A 198 8.99 -6.86 -9.36
N PRO A 199 9.26 -5.60 -9.78
CA PRO A 199 8.21 -4.66 -10.15
C PRO A 199 7.41 -5.18 -11.35
N TYR A 200 6.08 -5.05 -11.26
CA TYR A 200 5.14 -5.58 -12.25
C TYR A 200 5.08 -4.66 -13.47
N PHE A 201 5.71 -5.09 -14.54
CA PHE A 201 5.62 -4.46 -15.86
C PHE A 201 5.14 -5.48 -16.88
N GLY A 202 4.51 -4.99 -17.94
CA GLY A 202 4.07 -5.78 -19.06
C GLY A 202 3.97 -4.93 -20.31
N GLY A 203 3.79 -5.59 -21.45
CA GLY A 203 3.58 -4.96 -22.75
C GLY A 203 3.12 -6.04 -23.73
N HIS A 204 2.50 -5.62 -24.83
CA HIS A 204 2.32 -6.51 -25.97
C HIS A 204 3.61 -6.48 -26.81
N SER A 205 3.93 -7.57 -27.50
CA SER A 205 4.83 -7.47 -28.64
C SER A 205 4.15 -6.60 -29.70
N GLU A 206 4.90 -5.71 -30.35
CA GLU A 206 4.42 -5.19 -31.63
C GLU A 206 4.51 -6.34 -32.64
N GLU A 207 3.36 -6.79 -33.15
CA GLU A 207 3.25 -7.60 -34.37
C GLU A 207 3.11 -6.69 -35.59
#